data_AF-A0A7R9B1Z4-F1
#
_entry.id   AF-A0A7R9B1Z4-F1
#
_cell.length_a   1.000
_cell.length_b   1.000
_cell.length_c   1.000
_cell.angle_alpha   90.00
_cell.angle_beta   90.00
_cell.angle_gamma   90.00
#
_symmetry.space_group_name_H-M   'P 1'
#
loop_
_entity.id
_entity.type
_entity.pdbx_description
1 polymer ?
#
loop_
_entity_poly.entity_id
_entity_poly.type
_entity_poly.pdbx_seq_one_letter_code
_entity_poly.pdbx_strand_id
1 'polypeptide(L)'
;MLLGYPEFGYHLNKTGRPMVYSCSWPVYQIYAGMAPNFTSIIEHCNLWRNFDDIQDTWVSVESIIDYYGNNQDTIVPNAGPGHWNDPDMLIIGNFGLSYEQSKTQMALWAILAAPLLMSVDLRTIRPEYKAILQNKKIIAVDQDPLGYQGRRIYKHNGIEIWARPITPFYQTYFSYAVLFLNRRTDGTPSDVAVTLRELGLSYPGGYNVEDLYEDVNYGVLTPQTKIKVKVNPSGVVLLRADIQPRFEASRQLQTPYDPYNQIFQVQQNYF
;
A
#
# COMPACT_ATOMS: atom_id res chain seq x y z
N MET A 1 19.69 -16.24 20.75
CA MET A 1 20.17 -14.93 21.24
C MET A 1 19.08 -13.91 20.88
N LEU A 2 18.12 -13.66 21.77
CA LEU A 2 16.86 -12.94 21.48
C LEU A 2 16.84 -11.47 21.95
N LEU A 3 17.95 -10.94 22.48
CA LEU A 3 17.96 -9.68 23.24
C LEU A 3 18.55 -8.46 22.49
N GLY A 4 19.27 -8.65 21.37
CA GLY A 4 20.06 -7.57 20.76
C GLY A 4 19.24 -6.38 20.26
N TYR A 5 18.12 -6.63 19.55
CA TYR A 5 17.25 -5.56 19.04
C TYR A 5 16.54 -4.80 20.19
N PRO A 6 15.90 -5.46 21.17
CA PRO A 6 15.36 -4.79 22.35
C PRO A 6 16.39 -3.97 23.15
N GLU A 7 17.57 -4.54 23.41
CA GLU A 7 18.63 -3.86 24.17
C GLU A 7 19.12 -2.60 23.45
N PHE A 8 19.29 -2.66 22.12
CA PHE A 8 19.69 -1.48 21.36
C PHE A 8 18.62 -0.39 21.38
N GLY A 9 17.34 -0.75 21.21
CA GLY A 9 16.22 0.19 21.35
C GLY A 9 16.19 0.89 22.72
N TYR A 10 16.42 0.13 23.79
CA TYR A 10 16.56 0.66 25.15
C TYR A 10 17.72 1.66 25.28
N HIS A 11 18.89 1.34 24.72
CA HIS A 11 20.05 2.21 24.75
C HIS A 11 19.88 3.47 23.89
N LEU A 12 19.22 3.38 22.74
CA LEU A 12 18.85 4.55 21.93
C LEU A 12 17.98 5.51 22.75
N ASN A 13 16.94 5.00 23.42
CA ASN A 13 16.05 5.82 24.23
C ASN A 13 16.79 6.52 25.40
N LYS A 14 17.73 5.81 26.04
CA LYS A 14 18.57 6.38 27.13
C LYS A 14 19.40 7.60 26.73
N THR A 15 19.67 7.80 25.45
CA THR A 15 20.39 8.99 24.98
C THR A 15 19.58 10.28 25.16
N GLY A 16 18.25 10.19 25.33
CA GLY A 16 17.33 11.34 25.38
C GLY A 16 17.09 12.00 24.02
N ARG A 17 17.67 11.50 22.93
CA ARG A 17 17.47 12.01 21.56
C ARG A 17 16.46 11.13 20.81
N PRO A 18 15.36 11.68 20.28
CA PRO A 18 14.48 10.94 19.36
C PRO A 18 15.25 10.51 18.10
N MET A 19 15.27 9.20 17.84
CA MET A 19 15.93 8.59 16.69
C MET A 19 15.01 7.51 16.13
N VAL A 20 14.80 7.52 14.81
CA VAL A 20 14.08 6.45 14.13
C VAL A 20 14.92 5.18 14.19
N TYR A 21 14.33 4.08 14.65
CA TYR A 21 14.99 2.78 14.68
C TYR A 21 14.37 1.82 13.66
N SER A 22 15.12 1.56 12.58
CA SER A 22 14.78 0.54 11.57
C SER A 22 15.44 -0.79 11.91
N CYS A 23 14.65 -1.86 11.93
CA CYS A 23 15.08 -3.18 12.39
C CYS A 23 15.00 -4.22 11.27
N SER A 24 16.10 -4.89 10.96
CA SER A 24 16.08 -6.10 10.10
C SER A 24 15.72 -7.37 10.89
N TRP A 25 15.08 -7.23 12.05
CA TRP A 25 14.83 -8.34 12.97
C TRP A 25 13.93 -9.44 12.38
N PRO A 26 12.74 -9.15 11.82
CA PRO A 26 11.85 -10.21 11.35
C PRO A 26 12.42 -11.00 10.18
N VAL A 27 13.06 -10.36 9.19
CA VAL A 27 13.64 -11.08 8.04
C VAL A 27 14.66 -12.16 8.46
N TYR A 28 15.55 -11.86 9.41
CA TYR A 28 16.51 -12.86 9.91
C TYR A 28 15.87 -13.93 10.79
N GLN A 29 14.78 -13.63 11.50
CA GLN A 29 14.00 -14.65 12.20
C GLN A 29 13.35 -15.62 11.21
N ILE A 30 12.76 -15.09 10.12
CA ILE A 30 12.12 -15.88 9.07
C ILE A 30 13.13 -16.79 8.38
N TYR A 31 14.34 -16.28 8.05
CA TYR A 31 15.42 -17.11 7.49
C TYR A 31 15.87 -18.24 8.42
N ALA A 32 15.79 -18.03 9.73
CA ALA A 32 16.07 -19.05 10.73
C ALA A 32 14.89 -20.02 10.98
N GLY A 33 13.79 -19.91 10.22
CA GLY A 33 12.58 -20.71 10.41
C GLY A 33 11.78 -20.35 11.66
N MET A 34 11.99 -19.16 12.21
CA MET A 34 11.29 -18.66 13.40
C MET A 34 10.11 -17.76 13.01
N ALA A 35 9.01 -17.86 13.75
CA ALA A 35 7.92 -16.91 13.63
C ALA A 35 8.31 -15.58 14.32
N PRO A 36 8.25 -14.43 13.63
CA PRO A 36 8.52 -13.13 14.26
C PRO A 36 7.53 -12.82 15.38
N ASN A 37 8.04 -12.27 16.49
CA ASN A 37 7.20 -11.75 17.57
C ASN A 37 6.90 -10.26 17.29
N PHE A 38 5.86 -10.00 16.50
CA PHE A 38 5.51 -8.62 16.11
C PHE A 38 5.13 -7.75 17.31
N THR A 39 4.60 -8.29 18.40
CA THR A 39 4.34 -7.52 19.63
C THR A 39 5.62 -6.89 20.17
N SER A 40 6.71 -7.66 20.25
CA SER A 40 8.00 -7.14 20.71
C SER A 40 8.68 -6.24 19.67
N ILE A 41 8.52 -6.56 18.38
CA ILE A 41 9.06 -5.71 17.30
C ILE A 41 8.41 -4.33 17.33
N ILE A 42 7.08 -4.24 17.48
CA ILE A 42 6.33 -2.98 17.59
C ILE A 42 6.79 -2.17 18.80
N GLU A 43 7.05 -2.81 19.95
CA GLU A 43 7.50 -2.12 21.16
C GLU A 43 8.89 -1.48 21.00
N HIS A 44 9.74 -2.04 20.14
CA HIS A 44 11.14 -1.66 20.07
C HIS A 44 11.59 -1.00 18.75
N CYS A 45 10.81 -1.08 17.68
CA CYS A 45 11.22 -0.65 16.34
C CYS A 45 10.18 0.30 15.73
N ASN A 46 10.64 1.31 14.98
CA ASN A 46 9.75 2.19 14.23
C ASN A 46 9.36 1.65 12.86
N LEU A 47 10.22 0.81 12.29
CA LEU A 47 9.96 0.09 11.05
C LEU A 47 10.82 -1.16 11.00
N TRP A 48 10.41 -2.15 10.21
CA TRP A 48 11.16 -3.40 10.11
C TRP A 48 11.09 -4.08 8.74
N ARG A 49 12.22 -4.61 8.29
CA ARG A 49 12.33 -5.41 7.06
C ARG A 49 11.77 -6.80 7.28
N ASN A 50 10.70 -7.14 6.56
CA ASN A 50 10.03 -8.45 6.66
C ASN A 50 10.61 -9.50 5.70
N PHE A 51 11.21 -9.06 4.59
CA PHE A 51 11.53 -9.94 3.46
C PHE A 51 12.87 -9.58 2.82
N ASP A 52 13.24 -10.33 1.79
CA ASP A 52 14.50 -10.24 1.04
C ASP A 52 14.85 -8.83 0.57
N ASP A 53 16.14 -8.58 0.38
CA ASP A 53 16.66 -7.33 -0.14
C ASP A 53 16.20 -7.10 -1.58
N ILE A 54 15.68 -5.90 -1.83
CA ILE A 54 15.30 -5.49 -3.17
C ILE A 54 16.53 -5.39 -4.06
N GLN A 55 16.43 -5.99 -5.24
CA GLN A 55 17.41 -5.85 -6.31
C GLN A 55 16.85 -4.98 -7.42
N ASP A 56 17.72 -4.34 -8.20
CA ASP A 56 17.32 -3.50 -9.35
C ASP A 56 16.81 -4.35 -10.53
N THR A 57 15.69 -5.04 -10.33
CA THR A 57 15.02 -5.91 -11.29
C THR A 57 13.52 -5.95 -11.02
N TRP A 58 12.72 -6.11 -12.08
CA TRP A 58 11.28 -6.32 -11.93
C TRP A 58 10.94 -7.59 -11.14
N VAL A 59 11.70 -8.67 -11.32
CA VAL A 59 11.50 -9.94 -10.61
C VAL A 59 11.60 -9.77 -9.09
N SER A 60 12.53 -8.93 -8.62
CA SER A 60 12.65 -8.64 -7.19
C SER A 60 11.48 -7.82 -6.66
N VAL A 61 10.96 -6.88 -7.44
CA VAL A 61 9.74 -6.16 -7.06
C VAL A 61 8.60 -7.17 -6.95
N GLU A 62 8.38 -8.00 -7.98
CA GLU A 62 7.32 -9.02 -7.98
C GLU A 62 7.38 -9.99 -6.81
N SER A 63 8.56 -10.45 -6.41
CA SER A 63 8.70 -11.34 -5.26
C SER A 63 8.28 -10.67 -3.95
N ILE A 64 8.58 -9.37 -3.78
CA ILE A 64 8.12 -8.57 -2.64
C ILE A 64 6.59 -8.40 -2.69
N ILE A 65 6.02 -8.07 -3.85
CA ILE A 65 4.55 -7.97 -4.03
C ILE A 65 3.88 -9.28 -3.60
N ASP A 66 4.40 -10.42 -4.06
CA ASP A 66 3.84 -11.72 -3.75
C ASP A 66 4.02 -12.07 -2.27
N TYR A 67 5.16 -11.79 -1.66
CA TYR A 67 5.37 -12.01 -0.23
C TYR A 67 4.37 -11.22 0.61
N TYR A 68 4.24 -9.92 0.38
CA TYR A 68 3.32 -9.06 1.14
C TYR A 68 1.86 -9.46 0.91
N GLY A 69 1.48 -9.83 -0.31
CA GLY A 69 0.11 -10.24 -0.64
C GLY A 69 -0.25 -11.64 -0.15
N ASN A 70 0.70 -12.56 -0.08
CA ASN A 70 0.48 -13.93 0.40
C ASN A 70 0.49 -14.03 1.93
N ASN A 71 1.19 -13.12 2.61
CA ASN A 71 1.33 -13.11 4.07
C ASN A 71 0.56 -11.96 4.75
N GLN A 72 -0.37 -11.32 4.04
CA GLN A 72 -1.06 -10.11 4.48
C GLN A 72 -1.86 -10.27 5.78
N ASP A 73 -2.40 -11.45 6.07
CA ASP A 73 -3.15 -11.70 7.31
C ASP A 73 -2.27 -11.60 8.55
N THR A 74 -0.99 -11.93 8.42
CA THR A 74 -0.01 -11.81 9.49
C THR A 74 0.64 -10.44 9.50
N ILE A 75 0.91 -9.84 8.34
CA ILE A 75 1.74 -8.62 8.23
C ILE A 75 0.93 -7.34 8.47
N VAL A 76 -0.23 -7.22 7.83
CA VAL A 76 -1.03 -5.98 7.78
C VAL A 76 -1.50 -5.49 9.17
N PRO A 77 -1.89 -6.37 10.13
CA PRO A 77 -2.30 -5.93 11.47
C PRO A 77 -1.20 -5.25 12.29
N ASN A 78 0.07 -5.44 11.92
CA ASN A 78 1.20 -4.91 12.70
C ASN A 78 1.68 -3.54 12.24
N ALA A 79 1.20 -3.03 11.09
CA ALA A 79 1.53 -1.69 10.62
C ALA A 79 0.57 -0.64 11.18
N GLY A 80 1.12 0.49 11.60
CA GLY A 80 0.37 1.65 12.07
C GLY A 80 1.27 2.82 12.47
N PRO A 81 0.68 3.94 12.94
CA PRO A 81 1.42 5.13 13.32
C PRO A 81 2.57 4.84 14.30
N GLY A 82 3.80 4.97 13.80
CA GLY A 82 5.03 4.79 14.57
C GLY A 82 5.68 3.41 14.49
N HIS A 83 5.07 2.45 13.77
CA HIS A 83 5.54 1.07 13.62
C HIS A 83 5.14 0.50 12.24
N TRP A 84 6.07 0.47 11.28
CA TRP A 84 5.76 0.21 9.87
C TRP A 84 6.43 -1.06 9.32
N ASN A 85 5.72 -1.76 8.44
CA ASN A 85 6.33 -2.81 7.63
C ASN A 85 7.20 -2.18 6.53
N ASP A 86 8.42 -2.69 6.35
CA ASP A 86 9.38 -2.20 5.37
C ASP A 86 9.57 -3.24 4.23
N PRO A 87 8.97 -3.01 3.04
CA PRO A 87 9.20 -3.81 1.83
C PRO A 87 10.50 -3.47 1.11
N ASP A 88 11.41 -2.72 1.76
CA ASP A 88 12.68 -2.22 1.23
C ASP A 88 12.54 -1.01 0.29
N MET A 89 13.68 -0.51 -0.19
CA MET A 89 13.83 0.77 -0.89
C MET A 89 13.04 0.88 -2.21
N LEU A 90 12.72 2.12 -2.59
CA LEU A 90 12.30 2.47 -3.95
C LEU A 90 13.53 2.49 -4.88
N ILE A 91 13.46 1.74 -5.98
CA ILE A 91 14.52 1.64 -7.01
C ILE A 91 14.17 2.42 -8.29
N ILE A 92 13.14 3.27 -8.21
CA ILE A 92 12.64 4.09 -9.32
C ILE A 92 13.71 5.06 -9.80
N GLY A 93 13.99 5.04 -11.10
CA GLY A 93 15.00 5.88 -11.74
C GLY A 93 16.40 5.26 -11.82
N ASN A 94 16.58 4.02 -11.33
CA ASN A 94 17.75 3.19 -11.62
C ASN A 94 17.60 2.53 -13.01
N PHE A 95 18.06 1.28 -13.18
CA PHE A 95 18.27 0.66 -14.48
C PHE A 95 17.32 -0.52 -14.77
N GLY A 96 16.80 -1.17 -13.73
CA GLY A 96 16.09 -2.44 -13.83
C GLY A 96 14.57 -2.35 -14.01
N LEU A 97 13.97 -1.17 -13.80
CA LEU A 97 12.53 -0.97 -13.95
C LEU A 97 12.20 -0.15 -15.19
N SER A 98 11.20 -0.61 -15.94
CA SER A 98 10.53 0.20 -16.95
C SER A 98 9.73 1.35 -16.32
N TYR A 99 9.22 2.25 -17.15
CA TYR A 99 8.35 3.33 -16.69
C TYR A 99 7.08 2.80 -16.01
N GLU A 100 6.40 1.81 -16.60
CA GLU A 100 5.21 1.20 -16.03
C GLU A 100 5.50 0.44 -14.73
N GLN A 101 6.62 -0.28 -14.67
CA GLN A 101 7.06 -0.98 -13.46
C GLN A 101 7.42 -0.01 -12.33
N SER A 102 8.01 1.14 -12.67
CA SER A 102 8.29 2.22 -11.72
C SER A 102 7.00 2.83 -11.15
N LYS A 103 5.99 3.06 -12.01
CA LYS A 103 4.65 3.48 -11.55
C LYS A 103 4.05 2.43 -10.60
N THR A 104 4.19 1.14 -10.94
CA THR A 104 3.72 0.04 -10.10
C THR A 104 4.38 0.04 -8.72
N GLN A 105 5.71 0.15 -8.65
CA GLN A 105 6.41 0.15 -7.35
C GLN A 105 5.93 1.29 -6.45
N MET A 106 5.91 2.52 -6.96
CA MET A 106 5.47 3.69 -6.18
C MET A 106 4.03 3.54 -5.67
N ALA A 107 3.12 3.13 -6.56
CA ALA A 107 1.71 2.99 -6.21
C ALA A 107 1.47 1.89 -5.17
N LEU A 108 2.15 0.75 -5.31
CA LEU A 108 1.96 -0.35 -4.38
C LEU A 108 2.61 -0.07 -3.02
N TRP A 109 3.80 0.55 -2.98
CA TRP A 109 4.41 0.98 -1.72
C TRP A 109 3.49 1.94 -0.96
N ALA A 110 2.85 2.89 -1.67
CA ALA A 110 1.86 3.77 -1.08
C ALA A 110 0.61 3.00 -0.58
N ILE A 111 0.13 1.98 -1.28
CA ILE A 111 -0.95 1.11 -0.78
C ILE A 111 -0.52 0.33 0.47
N LEU A 112 0.73 -0.10 0.53
CA LEU A 112 1.27 -0.86 1.65
C LEU A 112 1.61 0.00 2.89
N ALA A 113 1.43 1.33 2.82
CA ALA A 113 1.88 2.26 3.86
C ALA A 113 3.38 2.08 4.18
N ALA A 114 4.17 1.85 3.13
CA ALA A 114 5.58 1.55 3.23
C ALA A 114 6.43 2.84 3.37
N PRO A 115 7.61 2.76 4.00
CA PRO A 115 8.59 3.84 3.91
C PRO A 115 8.95 4.15 2.44
N LEU A 116 8.80 5.42 2.01
CA LEU A 116 9.23 5.86 0.67
C LEU A 116 10.72 6.25 0.68
N LEU A 117 11.59 5.27 0.94
CA LEU A 117 13.04 5.44 1.00
C LEU A 117 13.66 5.23 -0.40
N MET A 118 14.08 6.32 -1.04
CA MET A 118 14.69 6.26 -2.38
C MET A 118 16.15 5.79 -2.33
N SER A 119 16.54 4.91 -3.26
CA SER A 119 17.93 4.54 -3.52
C SER A 119 18.25 4.76 -5.00
N VAL A 120 18.54 6.01 -5.37
CA VAL A 120 18.76 6.44 -6.77
C VAL A 120 19.69 7.66 -6.81
N ASP A 121 20.43 7.84 -7.90
CA ASP A 121 21.25 9.05 -8.10
C ASP A 121 20.39 10.27 -8.45
N LEU A 122 20.12 11.10 -7.44
CA LEU A 122 19.30 12.31 -7.58
C LEU A 122 19.92 13.39 -8.48
N ARG A 123 21.23 13.32 -8.78
CA ARG A 123 21.92 14.29 -9.65
C ARG A 123 21.57 14.08 -11.12
N THR A 124 21.23 12.83 -11.48
CA THR A 124 21.05 12.39 -12.86
C THR A 124 19.71 11.72 -13.13
N ILE A 125 18.81 11.66 -12.14
CA ILE A 125 17.48 11.07 -12.31
C ILE A 125 16.71 11.72 -13.45
N ARG A 126 16.16 10.90 -14.35
CA ARG A 126 15.37 11.38 -15.49
C ARG A 126 14.06 12.04 -15.01
N PRO A 127 13.59 13.12 -15.67
CA PRO A 127 12.42 13.88 -15.23
C PRO A 127 11.14 13.06 -15.00
N GLU A 128 10.89 12.05 -15.81
CA GLU A 128 9.72 11.17 -15.75
C GLU A 128 9.71 10.27 -14.50
N TYR A 129 10.87 9.75 -14.08
CA TYR A 129 10.98 8.97 -12.84
C TYR A 129 10.95 9.86 -11.60
N LYS A 130 11.55 11.05 -11.70
CA LYS A 130 11.40 12.09 -10.68
C LYS A 130 9.93 12.48 -10.49
N ALA A 131 9.16 12.60 -11.57
CA ALA A 131 7.74 12.92 -11.51
C ALA A 131 6.92 11.85 -10.79
N ILE A 132 7.24 10.56 -10.97
CA ILE A 132 6.64 9.45 -10.22
C ILE A 132 6.91 9.64 -8.71
N LEU A 133 8.18 9.82 -8.33
CA LEU A 133 8.60 9.96 -6.93
C LEU A 133 8.07 11.23 -6.26
N GLN A 134 7.77 12.29 -7.03
CA GLN A 134 7.25 13.56 -6.53
C GLN A 134 5.72 13.70 -6.69
N ASN A 135 5.01 12.64 -7.08
CA ASN A 135 3.57 12.69 -7.25
C ASN A 135 2.87 12.93 -5.90
N LYS A 136 2.45 14.18 -5.69
CA LYS A 136 1.83 14.63 -4.43
C LYS A 136 0.54 13.87 -4.08
N LYS A 137 -0.23 13.44 -5.08
CA LYS A 137 -1.48 12.71 -4.83
C LYS A 137 -1.18 11.32 -4.27
N ILE A 138 -0.17 10.63 -4.80
CA ILE A 138 0.25 9.31 -4.33
C ILE A 138 0.97 9.40 -2.98
N ILE A 139 1.82 10.41 -2.79
CA ILE A 139 2.42 10.69 -1.48
C ILE A 139 1.34 10.96 -0.43
N ALA A 140 0.24 11.64 -0.77
CA ALA A 140 -0.86 11.85 0.16
C ALA A 140 -1.62 10.55 0.51
N VAL A 141 -1.67 9.56 -0.38
CA VAL A 141 -2.15 8.21 -0.05
C VAL A 141 -1.19 7.53 0.92
N ASP A 142 0.11 7.57 0.62
CA ASP A 142 1.15 6.98 1.46
C ASP A 142 1.10 7.54 2.90
N GLN A 143 1.07 8.86 3.00
CA GLN A 143 1.12 9.64 4.24
C GLN A 143 -0.26 9.81 4.92
N ASP A 144 -1.27 9.02 4.54
CA ASP A 144 -2.59 9.11 5.15
C ASP A 144 -2.51 8.88 6.68
N PRO A 145 -3.09 9.78 7.50
CA PRO A 145 -2.89 9.78 8.95
C PRO A 145 -3.55 8.61 9.68
N LEU A 146 -4.44 7.84 9.04
CA LEU A 146 -4.96 6.61 9.65
C LEU A 146 -3.86 5.55 9.78
N GLY A 147 -2.85 5.60 8.92
CA GLY A 147 -1.73 4.65 8.94
C GLY A 147 -2.12 3.21 8.66
N TYR A 148 -3.33 2.95 8.15
CA TYR A 148 -3.74 1.61 7.77
C TYR A 148 -3.00 1.15 6.52
N GLN A 149 -2.28 0.04 6.64
CA GLN A 149 -1.72 -0.66 5.49
C GLN A 149 -2.84 -1.32 4.68
N GLY A 150 -2.76 -1.20 3.35
CA GLY A 150 -3.69 -1.82 2.40
C GLY A 150 -3.49 -3.32 2.23
N ARG A 151 -4.42 -3.93 1.50
CA ARG A 151 -4.54 -5.39 1.31
C ARG A 151 -4.74 -5.73 -0.16
N ARG A 152 -4.34 -6.94 -0.56
CA ARG A 152 -4.72 -7.53 -1.85
C ARG A 152 -6.11 -8.13 -1.70
N ILE A 153 -7.04 -7.63 -2.51
CA ILE A 153 -8.48 -7.94 -2.41
C ILE A 153 -8.93 -8.87 -3.54
N TYR A 154 -8.18 -8.92 -4.63
CA TYR A 154 -8.42 -9.78 -5.78
C TYR A 154 -7.12 -10.20 -6.45
N LYS A 155 -7.08 -11.44 -6.96
CA LYS A 155 -6.00 -11.98 -7.79
C LYS A 155 -6.53 -13.07 -8.71
N HIS A 156 -6.54 -12.84 -10.02
CA HIS A 156 -6.92 -13.85 -11.01
C HIS A 156 -6.49 -13.42 -12.43
N ASN A 157 -6.09 -14.40 -13.25
CA ASN A 157 -5.67 -14.20 -14.66
C ASN A 157 -4.65 -13.07 -14.90
N GLY A 158 -3.69 -12.93 -13.98
CA GLY A 158 -2.66 -11.90 -14.06
C GLY A 158 -3.12 -10.49 -13.68
N ILE A 159 -4.36 -10.32 -13.21
CA ILE A 159 -4.82 -9.06 -12.62
C ILE A 159 -4.87 -9.20 -11.10
N GLU A 160 -4.32 -8.20 -10.41
CA GLU A 160 -4.46 -8.03 -8.96
C GLU A 160 -5.14 -6.70 -8.66
N ILE A 161 -5.99 -6.68 -7.64
CA ILE A 161 -6.56 -5.45 -7.10
C ILE A 161 -6.18 -5.36 -5.63
N TRP A 162 -5.70 -4.19 -5.24
CA TRP A 162 -5.36 -3.86 -3.86
C TRP A 162 -6.13 -2.64 -3.40
N ALA A 163 -6.45 -2.56 -2.11
CA ALA A 163 -7.17 -1.43 -1.55
C ALA A 163 -6.61 -1.04 -0.18
N ARG A 164 -6.51 0.27 0.05
CA ARG A 164 -6.10 0.89 1.31
C ARG A 164 -7.21 1.82 1.80
N PRO A 165 -7.79 1.61 2.99
CA PRO A 165 -8.66 2.59 3.62
C PRO A 165 -7.86 3.86 3.95
N ILE A 166 -8.41 5.02 3.60
CA ILE A 166 -7.79 6.34 3.79
C ILE A 166 -8.83 7.36 4.25
N THR A 167 -8.36 8.53 4.65
CA THR A 167 -9.19 9.70 4.93
C THR A 167 -9.70 10.37 3.64
N PRO A 168 -10.85 11.07 3.69
CA PRO A 168 -11.77 11.20 4.83
C PRO A 168 -12.58 9.92 5.05
N PHE A 169 -13.14 9.74 6.25
CA PHE A 169 -14.10 8.66 6.53
C PHE A 169 -15.37 9.27 7.13
N TYR A 170 -16.51 8.58 6.98
CA TYR A 170 -17.80 9.01 7.50
C TYR A 170 -18.49 7.82 8.18
N GLN A 171 -18.73 7.95 9.48
CA GLN A 171 -19.23 6.86 10.33
C GLN A 171 -18.33 5.62 10.19
N THR A 172 -18.86 4.50 9.70
CA THR A 172 -18.14 3.25 9.48
C THR A 172 -17.58 3.10 8.06
N TYR A 173 -17.77 4.09 7.19
CA TYR A 173 -17.32 4.05 5.81
C TYR A 173 -16.02 4.84 5.64
N PHE A 174 -15.04 4.27 4.95
CA PHE A 174 -13.78 4.93 4.59
C PHE A 174 -13.77 5.41 3.15
N SER A 175 -12.95 6.42 2.86
CA SER A 175 -12.43 6.62 1.51
C SER A 175 -11.37 5.55 1.22
N TYR A 176 -11.05 5.34 -0.05
CA TYR A 176 -10.11 4.28 -0.43
C TYR A 176 -9.14 4.75 -1.50
N ALA A 177 -7.89 4.31 -1.40
CA ALA A 177 -7.02 4.17 -2.55
C ALA A 177 -7.17 2.73 -3.09
N VAL A 178 -7.44 2.59 -4.39
CA VAL A 178 -7.63 1.29 -5.06
C VAL A 178 -6.67 1.18 -6.22
N LEU A 179 -5.87 0.12 -6.20
CA LEU A 179 -4.80 -0.15 -7.16
C LEU A 179 -5.18 -1.36 -8.01
N PHE A 180 -5.17 -1.18 -9.33
CA PHE A 180 -5.30 -2.25 -10.31
C PHE A 180 -3.93 -2.53 -10.93
N LEU A 181 -3.42 -3.73 -10.73
CA LEU A 181 -2.11 -4.18 -11.20
C LEU A 181 -2.30 -5.25 -12.27
N ASN A 182 -1.60 -5.09 -13.39
CA ASN A 182 -1.48 -6.11 -14.40
C ASN A 182 -0.11 -6.80 -14.29
N ARG A 183 -0.10 -8.03 -13.78
CA ARG A 183 1.07 -8.90 -13.65
C ARG A 183 1.53 -9.51 -14.97
N ARG A 184 0.78 -9.35 -16.07
CA ARG A 184 1.24 -9.79 -17.39
C ARG A 184 2.42 -8.95 -17.84
N THR A 185 3.36 -9.56 -18.55
CA THR A 185 4.51 -8.89 -19.16
C THR A 185 4.45 -8.92 -20.68
N ASP A 186 3.31 -9.33 -21.24
CA ASP A 186 3.07 -9.57 -22.65
C ASP A 186 1.79 -8.87 -23.13
N GLY A 187 1.63 -8.77 -24.44
CA GLY A 187 0.38 -8.33 -25.07
C GLY A 187 0.08 -6.83 -24.93
N THR A 188 -1.21 -6.51 -24.89
CA THR A 188 -1.76 -5.15 -24.85
C THR A 188 -2.35 -4.83 -23.47
N PRO A 189 -2.76 -3.58 -23.21
CA PRO A 189 -3.44 -3.23 -21.97
C PRO A 189 -4.67 -4.11 -21.74
N SER A 190 -4.89 -4.50 -20.49
CA SER A 190 -6.03 -5.32 -20.09
C SER A 190 -7.18 -4.44 -19.60
N ASP A 191 -8.37 -4.65 -20.14
CA ASP A 191 -9.60 -4.03 -19.67
C ASP A 191 -10.08 -4.71 -18.38
N VAL A 192 -10.22 -3.94 -17.30
CA VAL A 192 -10.78 -4.41 -16.03
C VAL A 192 -12.05 -3.63 -15.76
N ALA A 193 -13.16 -4.35 -15.51
CA ALA A 193 -14.47 -3.77 -15.25
C ALA A 193 -15.07 -4.38 -13.98
N VAL A 194 -15.32 -3.53 -12.96
CA VAL A 194 -15.76 -3.97 -11.64
C VAL A 194 -16.68 -2.91 -11.02
N THR A 195 -17.66 -3.32 -10.23
CA THR A 195 -18.50 -2.39 -9.46
C THR A 195 -17.77 -1.91 -8.22
N LEU A 196 -18.07 -0.70 -7.75
CA LEU A 196 -17.51 -0.21 -6.49
C LEU A 196 -17.85 -1.15 -5.32
N ARG A 197 -19.03 -1.76 -5.30
CA ARG A 197 -19.42 -2.74 -4.27
C ARG A 197 -18.50 -3.97 -4.25
N GLU A 198 -18.13 -4.51 -5.41
CA GLU A 198 -17.19 -5.64 -5.50
C GLU A 198 -15.79 -5.27 -4.98
N LEU A 199 -15.43 -3.98 -5.06
CA LEU A 199 -14.22 -3.42 -4.46
C LEU A 199 -14.38 -3.09 -2.97
N GLY A 200 -15.49 -3.46 -2.31
CA GLY A 200 -15.76 -3.12 -0.91
C GLY A 200 -16.22 -1.68 -0.65
N LEU A 201 -16.31 -0.84 -1.69
CA LEU A 201 -16.78 0.55 -1.62
C LEU A 201 -18.32 0.58 -1.59
N SER A 202 -18.87 0.57 -0.38
CA SER A 202 -20.30 0.31 -0.13
C SER A 202 -21.11 1.52 0.35
N TYR A 203 -20.50 2.70 0.50
CA TYR A 203 -21.19 3.89 0.98
C TYR A 203 -22.34 4.31 0.03
N PRO A 204 -23.60 4.41 0.50
CA PRO A 204 -24.75 4.70 -0.35
C PRO A 204 -24.77 6.10 -1.00
N GLY A 205 -23.99 7.05 -0.49
CA GLY A 205 -23.85 8.38 -1.11
C GLY A 205 -22.83 8.41 -2.26
N GLY A 206 -22.08 7.33 -2.47
CA GLY A 206 -21.07 7.23 -3.52
C GLY A 206 -19.73 7.88 -3.17
N TYR A 207 -18.82 7.79 -4.12
CA TYR A 207 -17.42 8.19 -3.99
C TYR A 207 -17.04 9.05 -5.18
N ASN A 208 -16.34 10.16 -4.95
CA ASN A 208 -15.69 10.90 -6.01
C ASN A 208 -14.39 10.17 -6.37
N VAL A 209 -14.29 9.68 -7.60
CA VAL A 209 -13.20 8.82 -8.04
C VAL A 209 -12.31 9.54 -9.05
N GLU A 210 -11.00 9.59 -8.77
CA GLU A 210 -9.99 10.14 -9.68
C GLU A 210 -8.81 9.16 -9.86
N ASP A 211 -8.16 9.22 -11.01
CA ASP A 211 -6.86 8.59 -11.26
C ASP A 211 -5.73 9.45 -10.68
N LEU A 212 -4.74 8.80 -10.08
CA LEU A 212 -3.62 9.48 -9.43
C LEU A 212 -2.39 9.65 -10.30
N TYR A 213 -2.30 8.94 -11.43
CA TYR A 213 -1.24 9.13 -12.43
C TYR A 213 -1.71 9.94 -13.63
N GLU A 214 -2.93 9.70 -14.08
CA GLU A 214 -3.52 10.36 -15.23
C GLU A 214 -4.48 11.47 -14.78
N ASP A 215 -4.66 12.52 -15.57
CA ASP A 215 -5.62 13.60 -15.27
C ASP A 215 -7.06 13.17 -15.64
N VAL A 216 -7.53 12.10 -15.01
CA VAL A 216 -8.85 11.50 -15.24
C VAL A 216 -9.67 11.57 -13.96
N ASN A 217 -10.80 12.28 -14.03
CA ASN A 217 -11.80 12.32 -12.97
C ASN A 217 -13.06 11.60 -13.45
N TYR A 218 -13.44 10.52 -12.76
CA TYR A 218 -14.62 9.71 -13.07
C TYR A 218 -15.91 10.28 -12.46
N GLY A 219 -15.79 11.32 -11.62
CA GLY A 219 -16.89 11.93 -10.89
C GLY A 219 -17.39 11.05 -9.74
N VAL A 220 -18.64 11.31 -9.34
CA VAL A 220 -19.27 10.57 -8.24
C VAL A 220 -19.86 9.26 -8.74
N LEU A 221 -19.31 8.14 -8.27
CA LEU A 221 -19.75 6.78 -8.59
C LEU A 221 -20.46 6.15 -7.38
N THR A 222 -21.57 5.46 -7.63
CA THR A 222 -22.30 4.73 -6.59
C THR A 222 -21.79 3.29 -6.48
N PRO A 223 -22.10 2.56 -5.39
CA PRO A 223 -21.67 1.16 -5.24
C PRO A 223 -22.06 0.23 -6.41
N GLN A 224 -23.13 0.53 -7.14
CA GLN A 224 -23.62 -0.26 -8.28
C GLN A 224 -22.96 0.13 -9.60
N THR A 225 -22.26 1.26 -9.66
CA THR A 225 -21.61 1.74 -10.88
C THR A 225 -20.37 0.88 -11.19
N LYS A 226 -20.27 0.41 -12.43
CA LYS A 226 -19.07 -0.28 -12.94
C LYS A 226 -18.02 0.76 -13.35
N ILE A 227 -16.87 0.72 -12.69
CA ILE A 227 -15.68 1.41 -13.18
C ILE A 227 -14.97 0.53 -14.20
N LYS A 228 -14.40 1.16 -15.24
CA LYS A 228 -13.62 0.49 -16.28
C LYS A 228 -12.26 1.17 -16.37
N VAL A 229 -11.20 0.37 -16.24
CA VAL A 229 -9.81 0.84 -16.34
C VAL A 229 -9.06 -0.02 -17.34
N LYS A 230 -8.10 0.58 -18.04
CA LYS A 230 -7.16 -0.14 -18.92
C LYS A 230 -5.79 -0.15 -18.26
N VAL A 231 -5.27 -1.34 -17.97
CA VAL A 231 -4.01 -1.49 -17.23
C VAL A 231 -2.95 -2.09 -18.14
N ASN A 232 -1.88 -1.32 -18.40
CA ASN A 232 -0.74 -1.76 -19.21
C ASN A 232 -0.05 -2.99 -18.59
N PRO A 233 0.56 -3.90 -19.38
CA PRO A 233 1.39 -4.98 -18.86
C PRO A 233 2.47 -4.45 -17.91
N SER A 234 2.65 -5.10 -16.75
CA SER A 234 3.52 -4.69 -15.63
C SER A 234 3.24 -3.30 -15.04
N GLY A 235 2.15 -2.67 -15.49
CA GLY A 235 1.72 -1.34 -15.09
C GLY A 235 0.56 -1.36 -14.09
N VAL A 236 0.12 -0.15 -13.77
CA VAL A 236 -0.84 0.10 -12.70
C VAL A 236 -1.81 1.22 -13.06
N VAL A 237 -3.04 1.10 -12.58
CA VAL A 237 -3.97 2.23 -12.41
C VAL A 237 -4.21 2.38 -10.92
N LEU A 238 -3.95 3.57 -10.37
CA LEU A 238 -4.17 3.87 -8.96
C LEU A 238 -5.26 4.94 -8.86
N LEU A 239 -6.36 4.59 -8.20
CA LEU A 239 -7.51 5.46 -8.02
C LEU A 239 -7.61 5.92 -6.57
N ARG A 240 -8.04 7.16 -6.36
CA ARG A 240 -8.54 7.66 -5.09
C ARG A 240 -10.05 7.79 -5.17
N ALA A 241 -10.74 7.22 -4.20
CA ALA A 241 -12.19 7.21 -4.08
C ALA A 241 -12.58 7.87 -2.74
N ASP A 242 -12.85 9.17 -2.78
CA ASP A 242 -13.22 9.94 -1.60
C ASP A 242 -14.73 9.85 -1.35
N ILE A 243 -15.14 9.47 -0.14
CA ILE A 243 -16.55 9.49 0.27
C ILE A 243 -17.12 10.88 0.01
N GLN A 244 -18.25 10.92 -0.68
CA GLN A 244 -19.02 12.15 -0.85
C GLN A 244 -20.06 12.26 0.24
N PRO A 245 -19.95 13.21 1.18
CA PRO A 245 -20.98 13.37 2.19
C PRO A 245 -22.32 13.61 1.49
N ARG A 246 -23.35 12.82 1.82
CA ARG A 246 -24.72 13.32 1.59
C ARG A 246 -24.85 14.58 2.43
N PHE A 247 -25.34 15.67 1.85
CA PHE A 247 -25.74 16.86 2.60
C PHE A 247 -26.91 16.49 3.51
N GLU A 248 -26.60 15.87 4.66
CA GLU A 248 -27.49 15.74 5.81
C GLU A 248 -26.71 16.27 7.01
N ALA A 249 -27.22 17.36 7.57
CA ALA A 249 -26.56 18.07 8.65
C ALA A 249 -26.37 17.19 9.89
N SER A 250 -25.15 17.23 10.45
CA SER A 250 -24.78 16.94 11.85
C SER A 250 -24.76 15.47 12.34
N ARG A 251 -23.56 14.99 12.69
CA ARG A 251 -23.05 14.79 14.08
C ARG A 251 -21.83 13.87 14.03
N GLN A 252 -20.67 14.37 14.46
CA GLN A 252 -19.51 13.55 14.74
C GLN A 252 -19.77 12.73 16.01
N LEU A 253 -19.75 11.40 15.88
CA LEU A 253 -19.62 10.47 17.00
C LEU A 253 -18.37 9.63 16.71
N GLN A 254 -17.35 9.78 17.57
CA GLN A 254 -16.20 8.89 17.62
C GLN A 254 -16.65 7.57 18.26
N THR A 255 -16.49 6.46 17.54
CA THR A 255 -16.53 5.11 18.12
C THR A 255 -15.19 4.43 17.87
N PRO A 256 -14.67 3.65 18.84
CA PRO A 256 -13.48 2.84 18.64
C PRO A 256 -13.90 1.56 17.92
N TYR A 257 -13.81 1.55 16.59
CA TYR A 257 -14.07 0.37 15.77
C TYR A 257 -12.76 -0.10 15.15
N ASP A 258 -12.49 -1.40 15.25
CA ASP A 258 -11.33 -2.07 14.68
C ASP A 258 -11.64 -2.46 13.21
N PRO A 259 -11.03 -1.79 12.22
CA PRO A 259 -11.31 -2.04 10.80
C PRO A 259 -10.71 -3.35 10.27
N TYR A 260 -9.86 -4.06 11.03
CA TYR A 260 -9.22 -5.28 10.55
C TYR A 260 -10.22 -6.43 10.30
N ASN A 261 -11.42 -6.39 10.90
CA ASN A 261 -12.38 -7.49 10.85
C ASN A 261 -13.52 -7.38 9.82
N GLN A 262 -13.61 -6.30 9.02
CA GLN A 262 -14.75 -6.16 8.07
C GLN A 262 -14.42 -5.66 6.66
N ILE A 263 -13.16 -5.51 6.29
CA ILE A 263 -12.83 -4.97 4.96
C ILE A 263 -11.83 -5.90 4.28
N PHE A 264 -12.34 -6.61 3.26
CA PHE A 264 -11.63 -7.52 2.35
C PHE A 264 -11.38 -8.95 2.86
N GLN A 265 -12.38 -9.82 2.69
CA GLN A 265 -12.12 -11.25 2.48
C GLN A 265 -11.68 -11.45 1.02
N VAL A 266 -10.57 -12.15 0.79
CA VAL A 266 -10.12 -12.52 -0.55
C VAL A 266 -11.22 -13.37 -1.18
N GLN A 267 -11.89 -12.84 -2.19
CA GLN A 267 -12.89 -13.62 -2.92
C GLN A 267 -12.17 -14.64 -3.80
N GLN A 268 -12.30 -15.93 -3.47
CA GLN A 268 -11.94 -17.00 -4.38
C GLN A 268 -13.03 -17.13 -5.45
N ASN A 269 -12.75 -16.56 -6.62
CA ASN A 269 -13.47 -16.70 -7.89
C ASN A 269 -14.88 -16.08 -7.95
N TYR A 270 -15.06 -15.09 -8.83
CA TYR A 270 -15.92 -15.08 -10.02
C TYR A 270 -15.93 -13.65 -10.61
N PHE A 271 -15.39 -13.48 -11.81
CA PHE A 271 -15.77 -12.44 -12.79
C PHE A 271 -16.17 -13.14 -14.08
#